data_AF-A0A6G5QMG6-F1
#
_entry.id   AF-A0A6G5QMG6-F1
#
_cell.length_a   1.000
_cell.length_b   1.000
_cell.length_c   1.000
_cell.angle_alpha   90.00
_cell.angle_beta   90.00
_cell.angle_gamma   90.00
#
_symmetry.space_group_name_H-M   'P 1'
#
loop_
_entity.id
_entity.type
_entity.pdbx_description
1 polymer ?
#
loop_
_entity_poly.entity_id
_entity_poly.type
_entity_poly.pdbx_seq_one_letter_code
_entity_poly.pdbx_strand_id
1 'polypeptide(L)'
;MKFTIFLPLASLAALIFSGCVGSAPKIYPIDQSGEILNARFLNSQQDVFNDLGGIALSNFMQGFLDKKDGGDCSGFVSLVNKNINNIYFAETNLLKFYGEKGLKSQAIFNFYKKRNLISQTSPKLGDLVFFSNTTSQTKSKNKQIVTHLGIIDRIEDDGTIRFMHNTRGKNKNGFINLFQKNSHKIGGKVVNSYIVACKGGNADCLTSNRFAGFGKVKF
;
A
#
# COMPACT_ATOMS: atom_id res chain seq x y z
N MET A 1 -42.15 -15.60 -79.47
CA MET A 1 -43.31 -16.09 -78.68
C MET A 1 -42.98 -15.99 -77.20
N LYS A 2 -43.95 -15.52 -76.40
CA LYS A 2 -44.04 -15.53 -74.92
C LYS A 2 -43.05 -14.61 -74.19
N PHE A 3 -43.47 -13.51 -73.58
CA PHE A 3 -44.46 -13.23 -72.52
C PHE A 3 -43.71 -12.89 -71.22
N THR A 4 -44.01 -11.68 -70.77
CA THR A 4 -43.77 -10.98 -69.51
C THR A 4 -43.84 -11.86 -68.24
N ILE A 5 -43.19 -11.43 -67.16
CA ILE A 5 -43.86 -11.04 -65.89
C ILE A 5 -42.86 -10.45 -64.87
N PHE A 6 -43.35 -9.39 -64.20
CA PHE A 6 -42.83 -8.64 -63.08
C PHE A 6 -42.63 -9.47 -61.79
N LEU A 7 -41.67 -9.09 -60.93
CA LEU A 7 -41.94 -8.42 -59.64
C LEU A 7 -40.62 -8.01 -58.94
N PRO A 8 -40.61 -6.92 -58.15
CA PRO A 8 -39.44 -6.45 -57.42
C PRO A 8 -39.41 -7.01 -55.99
N LEU A 9 -38.22 -7.37 -55.49
CA LEU A 9 -38.00 -7.49 -54.05
C LEU A 9 -36.72 -6.76 -53.65
N ALA A 10 -36.88 -5.97 -52.60
CA ALA A 10 -35.95 -4.98 -52.11
C ALA A 10 -34.83 -5.56 -51.24
N SER A 11 -33.78 -4.74 -51.12
CA SER A 11 -32.93 -4.56 -49.94
C SER A 11 -31.95 -5.68 -49.57
N LEU A 12 -30.66 -5.43 -49.83
CA LEU A 12 -29.69 -5.34 -48.74
C LEU A 12 -28.47 -4.53 -49.18
N ALA A 13 -28.36 -3.30 -48.66
CA ALA A 13 -27.15 -2.52 -48.76
C ALA A 13 -26.06 -3.16 -47.90
N ALA A 14 -25.08 -3.80 -48.53
CA ALA A 14 -23.81 -4.15 -47.91
C ALA A 14 -22.76 -3.12 -48.35
N LEU A 15 -22.54 -2.11 -47.51
CA LEU A 15 -21.40 -1.20 -47.61
C LEU A 15 -20.14 -1.98 -47.26
N ILE A 16 -19.41 -2.42 -48.27
CA ILE A 16 -18.06 -2.98 -48.11
C ILE A 16 -17.07 -1.82 -48.20
N PHE A 17 -16.35 -1.64 -47.10
CA PHE A 17 -15.30 -0.66 -46.88
C PHE A 17 -14.25 -0.70 -48.00
N SER A 18 -14.00 0.44 -48.65
CA SER A 18 -12.78 0.70 -49.41
C SER A 18 -12.08 1.96 -48.91
N GLY A 19 -11.05 1.71 -48.11
CA GLY A 19 -9.84 2.52 -47.91
C GLY A 19 -9.92 4.03 -47.91
N CYS A 20 -10.07 4.62 -46.72
CA CYS A 20 -9.43 5.92 -46.45
C CYS A 20 -7.96 5.68 -46.10
N VAL A 21 -7.08 6.29 -46.90
CA VAL A 21 -5.63 6.40 -46.67
C VAL A 21 -5.38 7.03 -45.31
N GLY A 22 -5.08 6.19 -44.31
CA GLY A 22 -4.43 6.61 -43.09
C GLY A 22 -2.93 6.65 -43.35
N SER A 23 -2.35 7.84 -43.40
CA SER A 23 -0.91 8.05 -43.36
C SER A 23 -0.28 7.17 -42.28
N ALA A 24 0.71 6.36 -42.66
CA ALA A 24 1.51 5.58 -41.72
C ALA A 24 1.93 6.47 -40.53
N PRO A 25 1.82 5.98 -39.27
CA PRO A 25 2.29 6.76 -38.14
C PRO A 25 3.77 7.06 -38.38
N LYS A 26 4.11 8.35 -38.42
CA LYS A 26 5.51 8.77 -38.42
C LYS A 26 6.13 8.19 -37.16
N ILE A 27 6.95 7.16 -37.31
CA ILE A 27 7.85 6.71 -36.26
C ILE A 27 8.89 7.81 -36.13
N TYR A 28 8.64 8.75 -35.21
CA TYR A 28 9.66 9.70 -34.79
C TYR A 28 10.69 8.92 -33.98
N PRO A 29 12.00 9.06 -34.24
CA PRO A 29 13.01 8.49 -33.36
C PRO A 29 12.77 9.03 -31.96
N ILE A 30 12.50 8.13 -31.02
CA ILE A 30 12.22 8.49 -29.63
C ILE A 30 13.56 8.97 -29.05
N ASP A 31 13.68 10.27 -28.83
CA ASP A 31 14.81 10.79 -28.07
C ASP A 31 14.69 10.36 -26.59
N GLN A 32 15.79 10.41 -25.84
CA GLN A 32 15.79 10.07 -24.41
C GLN A 32 14.77 10.89 -23.59
N SER A 33 14.38 12.09 -24.05
CA SER A 33 13.40 12.92 -23.36
C SER A 33 11.97 12.38 -23.52
N GLY A 34 11.63 11.82 -24.69
CA GLY A 34 10.37 11.14 -24.97
C GLY A 34 10.21 9.85 -24.16
N GLU A 35 11.27 9.05 -24.02
CA GLU A 35 11.27 7.87 -23.12
C GLU A 35 11.08 8.27 -21.66
N ILE A 36 11.75 9.34 -21.19
CA ILE A 36 11.60 9.84 -19.82
C ILE A 36 10.19 10.40 -19.58
N LEU A 37 9.63 11.13 -20.55
CA LEU A 37 8.28 11.69 -20.43
C LEU A 37 7.23 10.57 -20.38
N ASN A 38 7.39 9.54 -21.22
CA ASN A 38 6.49 8.40 -21.25
C ASN A 38 6.63 7.54 -19.98
N ALA A 39 7.86 7.33 -19.48
CA ALA A 39 8.09 6.67 -18.21
C ALA A 39 7.48 7.46 -17.03
N ARG A 40 7.59 8.79 -17.02
CA ARG A 40 6.94 9.64 -16.02
C ARG A 40 5.42 9.58 -16.11
N PHE A 41 4.86 9.59 -17.32
CA PHE A 41 3.41 9.48 -17.53
C PHE A 41 2.87 8.12 -17.09
N LEU A 42 3.54 7.01 -17.46
CA LEU A 42 3.20 5.67 -17.02
C LEU A 42 3.34 5.51 -15.50
N ASN A 43 4.41 6.03 -14.91
CA ASN A 43 4.58 6.06 -13.45
C ASN A 43 3.46 6.86 -12.78
N SER A 44 3.07 8.01 -13.36
CA SER A 44 1.98 8.82 -12.81
C SER A 44 0.63 8.13 -12.88
N GLN A 45 0.33 7.40 -13.96
CA GLN A 45 -0.90 6.61 -14.05
C GLN A 45 -0.89 5.42 -13.09
N GLN A 46 0.25 4.74 -12.95
CA GLN A 46 0.41 3.68 -11.96
C GLN A 46 0.29 4.22 -10.53
N ASP A 47 0.82 5.41 -10.25
CA ASP A 47 0.68 6.07 -8.95
C ASP A 47 -0.78 6.42 -8.65
N VAL A 48 -1.50 6.97 -9.62
CA VAL A 48 -2.94 7.22 -9.49
C VAL A 48 -3.73 5.93 -9.27
N PHE A 49 -3.41 4.86 -10.01
CA PHE A 49 -4.07 3.55 -9.84
C PHE A 49 -3.76 2.94 -8.47
N ASN A 50 -2.50 3.01 -8.03
CA ASN A 50 -2.08 2.58 -6.70
C ASN A 50 -2.81 3.38 -5.61
N ASP A 51 -2.98 4.68 -5.82
CA ASP A 51 -3.69 5.54 -4.88
C ASP A 51 -5.19 5.22 -4.84
N LEU A 52 -5.83 4.94 -5.98
CA LEU A 52 -7.22 4.47 -6.03
C LEU A 52 -7.38 3.12 -5.33
N GLY A 53 -6.49 2.17 -5.59
CA GLY A 53 -6.43 0.88 -4.88
C GLY A 53 -6.22 1.08 -3.37
N GLY A 54 -5.35 2.01 -3.00
CA GLY A 54 -5.09 2.41 -1.62
C GLY A 54 -6.28 3.08 -0.93
N ILE A 55 -7.05 3.91 -1.64
CA ILE A 55 -8.29 4.52 -1.13
C ILE A 55 -9.37 3.46 -0.94
N ALA A 56 -9.55 2.55 -1.90
CA ALA A 56 -10.50 1.45 -1.76
C ALA A 56 -10.13 0.54 -0.57
N LEU A 57 -8.84 0.23 -0.42
CA LEU A 57 -8.31 -0.50 0.73
C LEU A 57 -8.53 0.25 2.04
N SER A 58 -8.29 1.56 2.07
CA SER A 58 -8.53 2.42 3.23
C SER A 58 -10.01 2.36 3.65
N ASN A 59 -10.94 2.52 2.71
CA ASN A 59 -12.38 2.41 2.97
C ASN A 59 -12.77 1.01 3.50
N PHE A 60 -12.22 -0.05 2.91
CA PHE A 60 -12.41 -1.41 3.40
C PHE A 60 -11.91 -1.59 4.84
N MET A 61 -10.69 -1.11 5.15
CA MET A 61 -10.10 -1.23 6.48
C MET A 61 -10.86 -0.46 7.55
N GLN A 62 -11.49 0.67 7.19
CA GLN A 62 -12.32 1.43 8.12
C GLN A 62 -13.51 0.62 8.68
N GLY A 63 -13.96 -0.40 7.95
CA GLY A 63 -14.94 -1.38 8.44
C GLY A 63 -14.46 -2.20 9.64
N PHE A 64 -13.17 -2.20 9.95
CA PHE A 64 -12.57 -2.91 11.09
C PHE A 64 -12.18 -2.01 12.26
N LEU A 65 -12.32 -0.69 12.13
CA LEU A 65 -11.96 0.26 13.17
C LEU A 65 -12.68 -0.07 14.48
N ASP A 66 -11.93 -0.04 15.59
CA ASP A 66 -12.38 -0.36 16.95
C ASP A 66 -12.83 -1.81 17.21
N LYS A 67 -12.82 -2.66 16.17
CA LYS A 67 -13.13 -4.08 16.28
C LYS A 67 -11.91 -4.91 16.70
N LYS A 68 -12.17 -6.14 17.14
CA LYS A 68 -11.14 -7.08 17.63
C LYS A 68 -10.57 -7.99 16.54
N ASP A 69 -11.10 -7.90 15.32
CA ASP A 69 -10.71 -8.73 14.19
C ASP A 69 -9.19 -8.70 13.96
N GLY A 70 -8.62 -9.86 13.65
CA GLY A 70 -7.17 -10.04 13.51
C GLY A 70 -6.43 -10.34 14.82
N GLY A 71 -6.96 -9.98 15.99
CA GLY A 71 -6.42 -10.36 17.31
C GLY A 71 -5.11 -9.67 17.75
N ASP A 72 -4.16 -9.49 16.84
CA ASP A 72 -2.90 -8.74 17.03
C ASP A 72 -2.48 -7.99 15.76
N CYS A 73 -1.38 -7.23 15.84
CA CYS A 73 -0.94 -6.37 14.74
C CYS A 73 -0.69 -7.14 13.43
N SER A 74 -0.05 -8.31 13.52
CA SER A 74 0.26 -9.17 12.37
C SER A 74 -0.95 -9.97 11.91
N GLY A 75 -1.85 -10.34 12.81
CA GLY A 75 -3.10 -11.00 12.51
C GLY A 75 -4.09 -10.05 11.82
N PHE A 76 -4.12 -8.76 12.17
CA PHE A 76 -4.86 -7.75 11.40
C PHE A 76 -4.33 -7.62 9.97
N VAL A 77 -3.01 -7.52 9.79
CA VAL A 77 -2.42 -7.53 8.43
C VAL A 77 -2.77 -8.81 7.67
N SER A 78 -2.75 -9.97 8.34
CA SER A 78 -3.11 -11.26 7.72
C SER A 78 -4.59 -11.31 7.32
N LEU A 79 -5.48 -10.76 8.15
CA LEU A 79 -6.90 -10.64 7.84
C LEU A 79 -7.12 -9.78 6.59
N VAL A 80 -6.54 -8.59 6.55
CA VAL A 80 -6.66 -7.69 5.40
C VAL A 80 -6.09 -8.38 4.16
N ASN A 81 -4.87 -8.93 4.27
CA ASN A 81 -4.18 -9.65 3.21
C ASN A 81 -5.04 -10.75 2.57
N LYS A 82 -5.71 -11.58 3.38
CA LYS A 82 -6.60 -12.64 2.90
C LYS A 82 -7.78 -12.09 2.09
N ASN A 83 -8.33 -10.94 2.48
CA ASN A 83 -9.47 -10.32 1.82
C ASN A 83 -9.10 -9.60 0.51
N ILE A 84 -7.82 -9.37 0.25
CA ILE A 84 -7.32 -8.69 -0.96
C ILE A 84 -6.37 -9.59 -1.77
N ASN A 85 -6.70 -10.88 -1.87
CA ASN A 85 -5.98 -11.86 -2.69
C ASN A 85 -4.50 -12.04 -2.32
N ASN A 86 -4.17 -11.92 -1.04
CA ASN A 86 -2.83 -12.17 -0.48
C ASN A 86 -1.72 -11.27 -1.05
N ILE A 87 -2.04 -10.02 -1.39
CA ILE A 87 -1.09 -9.08 -2.02
C ILE A 87 0.16 -8.79 -1.19
N TYR A 88 0.07 -8.81 0.14
CA TYR A 88 1.22 -8.51 1.01
C TYR A 88 2.19 -9.68 1.08
N PHE A 89 1.68 -10.91 1.12
CA PHE A 89 2.44 -12.15 1.22
C PHE A 89 1.52 -13.37 1.08
N ALA A 90 2.06 -14.49 0.64
CA ALA A 90 1.45 -15.80 0.89
C ALA A 90 1.96 -16.36 2.23
N GLU A 91 1.07 -16.96 3.03
CA GLU A 91 1.44 -17.53 4.34
C GLU A 91 2.53 -18.60 4.23
N THR A 92 2.47 -19.45 3.20
CA THR A 92 3.50 -20.46 2.90
C THR A 92 4.87 -19.85 2.66
N ASN A 93 4.91 -18.66 2.03
CA ASN A 93 6.16 -17.96 1.77
C ASN A 93 6.76 -17.30 3.02
N LEU A 94 5.96 -17.02 4.06
CA LEU A 94 6.45 -16.43 5.31
C LEU A 94 7.17 -17.44 6.21
N LEU A 95 6.87 -18.75 6.09
CA LEU A 95 7.41 -19.79 6.99
C LEU A 95 8.94 -19.75 7.10
N LYS A 96 9.64 -19.52 6.00
CA LYS A 96 11.12 -19.43 5.96
C LYS A 96 11.73 -18.14 6.52
N PHE A 97 10.90 -17.18 6.91
CA PHE A 97 11.34 -15.86 7.39
C PHE A 97 11.13 -15.66 8.89
N TYR A 98 10.49 -16.62 9.57
CA TYR A 98 10.41 -16.63 11.02
C TYR A 98 11.80 -16.77 11.63
N GLY A 99 12.12 -15.89 12.57
CA GLY A 99 13.28 -16.05 13.43
C GLY A 99 12.97 -16.91 14.65
N GLU A 100 13.98 -17.13 15.48
CA GLU A 100 13.91 -17.97 16.70
C GLU A 100 12.71 -17.68 17.62
N LYS A 101 12.28 -16.42 17.68
CA LYS A 101 11.18 -15.98 18.56
C LYS A 101 9.78 -16.19 17.98
N GLY A 102 9.66 -16.69 16.74
CA GLY A 102 8.37 -16.94 16.11
C GLY A 102 7.50 -15.69 15.84
N LEU A 103 8.07 -14.48 15.91
CA LEU A 103 7.30 -13.24 15.73
C LEU A 103 6.91 -13.05 14.26
N LYS A 104 5.61 -13.08 13.96
CA LYS A 104 5.09 -12.90 12.60
C LYS A 104 5.39 -11.50 12.04
N SER A 105 5.33 -10.45 12.85
CA SER A 105 5.72 -9.09 12.45
C SER A 105 7.18 -9.03 11.95
N GLN A 106 8.10 -9.71 12.66
CA GLN A 106 9.49 -9.86 12.23
C GLN A 106 9.61 -10.69 10.95
N ALA A 107 8.82 -11.77 10.81
CA ALA A 107 8.83 -12.61 9.62
C ALA A 107 8.39 -11.84 8.37
N ILE A 108 7.33 -11.04 8.48
CA ILE A 108 6.86 -10.15 7.40
C ILE A 108 7.97 -9.14 7.06
N PHE A 109 8.57 -8.48 8.04
CA PHE A 109 9.68 -7.55 7.78
C PHE A 109 10.85 -8.24 7.06
N ASN A 110 11.27 -9.43 7.50
CA ASN A 110 12.33 -10.20 6.87
C ASN A 110 11.98 -10.59 5.41
N PHE A 111 10.73 -10.95 5.16
CA PHE A 111 10.21 -11.25 3.82
C PHE A 111 10.34 -10.05 2.87
N TYR A 112 9.98 -8.85 3.33
CA TYR A 112 10.12 -7.60 2.55
C TYR A 112 11.59 -7.23 2.38
N LYS A 113 12.39 -7.32 3.45
CA LYS A 113 13.82 -7.03 3.43
C LYS A 113 14.57 -7.91 2.44
N LYS A 114 14.30 -9.22 2.41
CA LYS A 114 14.94 -10.15 1.46
C LYS A 114 14.65 -9.81 -0.02
N ARG A 115 13.57 -9.08 -0.29
CA ARG A 115 13.15 -8.64 -1.62
C ARG A 115 13.54 -7.20 -1.94
N ASN A 116 14.31 -6.54 -1.07
CA ASN A 116 14.66 -5.14 -1.20
C ASN A 116 13.42 -4.21 -1.25
N LEU A 117 12.36 -4.57 -0.52
CA LEU A 117 11.10 -3.82 -0.46
C LEU A 117 10.97 -2.98 0.83
N ILE A 118 12.06 -2.83 1.59
CA ILE A 118 12.08 -1.92 2.75
C ILE A 118 12.63 -0.57 2.30
N SER A 119 11.86 0.49 2.49
CA SER A 119 12.27 1.88 2.26
C SER A 119 12.23 2.68 3.56
N GLN A 120 13.03 3.74 3.65
CA GLN A 120 12.93 4.73 4.71
C GLN A 120 12.07 5.95 4.33
N THR A 121 11.64 6.03 3.07
CA THR A 121 10.98 7.22 2.50
C THR A 121 9.85 6.84 1.53
N SER A 122 9.16 7.88 1.05
CA SER A 122 8.14 7.84 0.00
C SER A 122 7.07 6.76 0.20
N PRO A 123 6.43 6.66 1.38
CA PRO A 123 5.31 5.75 1.61
C PRO A 123 4.17 6.01 0.63
N LYS A 124 3.41 4.95 0.33
CA LYS A 124 2.15 5.03 -0.42
C LYS A 124 0.99 4.47 0.41
N LEU A 125 -0.23 4.76 -0.01
CA LEU A 125 -1.40 4.11 0.56
C LEU A 125 -1.29 2.59 0.38
N GLY A 126 -1.62 1.84 1.42
CA GLY A 126 -1.52 0.38 1.46
C GLY A 126 -0.11 -0.17 1.72
N ASP A 127 0.95 0.66 1.77
CA ASP A 127 2.26 0.20 2.25
C ASP A 127 2.17 -0.26 3.72
N LEU A 128 3.07 -1.16 4.11
CA LEU A 128 3.26 -1.51 5.51
C LEU A 128 4.15 -0.48 6.21
N VAL A 129 3.90 -0.20 7.48
CA VAL A 129 4.83 0.54 8.36
C VAL A 129 5.27 -0.38 9.49
N PHE A 130 6.59 -0.51 9.69
CA PHE A 130 7.19 -1.39 10.69
C PHE A 130 7.78 -0.63 11.87
N PHE A 131 7.69 -1.24 13.05
CA PHE A 131 8.24 -0.68 14.27
C PHE A 131 9.02 -1.71 15.08
N SER A 132 10.14 -1.26 15.64
CA SER A 132 11.02 -2.07 16.47
C SER A 132 10.84 -1.81 17.96
N ASN A 133 11.08 -2.85 18.76
CA ASN A 133 11.22 -2.77 20.21
C ASN A 133 10.01 -2.14 20.91
N THR A 134 8.81 -2.54 20.51
CA THR A 134 7.55 -1.97 21.01
C THR A 134 6.94 -2.74 22.20
N THR A 135 7.49 -3.91 22.53
CA THR A 135 6.98 -4.75 23.62
C THR A 135 7.73 -4.52 24.93
N SER A 136 7.13 -4.90 26.06
CA SER A 136 7.77 -4.82 27.38
C SER A 136 9.13 -5.53 27.42
N GLN A 137 9.26 -6.65 26.70
CA GLN A 137 10.48 -7.48 26.66
C GLN A 137 11.56 -6.95 25.71
N THR A 138 11.24 -5.97 24.85
CA THR A 138 12.14 -5.49 23.79
C THR A 138 12.43 -3.99 23.88
N LYS A 139 11.59 -3.19 24.53
CA LYS A 139 11.69 -1.72 24.57
C LYS A 139 13.01 -1.15 25.10
N SER A 140 13.72 -1.88 25.96
CA SER A 140 15.02 -1.51 26.51
C SER A 140 16.21 -2.14 25.77
N LYS A 141 15.99 -2.87 24.67
CA LYS A 141 17.07 -3.54 23.92
C LYS A 141 17.70 -2.59 22.91
N ASN A 142 19.03 -2.64 22.80
CA ASN A 142 19.79 -1.89 21.81
C ASN A 142 19.61 -2.47 20.39
N LYS A 143 19.56 -3.81 20.28
CA LYS A 143 19.28 -4.47 19.00
C LYS A 143 17.83 -4.18 18.59
N GLN A 144 17.64 -3.66 17.39
CA GLN A 144 16.32 -3.47 16.80
C GLN A 144 15.70 -4.84 16.46
N ILE A 145 14.55 -5.12 17.06
CA ILE A 145 13.73 -6.29 16.77
C ILE A 145 12.39 -5.76 16.31
N VAL A 146 11.97 -6.07 15.08
CA VAL A 146 10.65 -5.67 14.57
C VAL A 146 9.60 -6.47 15.32
N THR A 147 8.78 -5.76 16.08
CA THR A 147 7.76 -6.36 16.95
C THR A 147 6.36 -5.93 16.58
N HIS A 148 6.21 -4.88 15.77
CA HIS A 148 4.90 -4.31 15.45
C HIS A 148 4.87 -3.78 14.03
N LEU A 149 3.68 -3.72 13.46
CA LEU A 149 3.42 -3.19 12.12
C LEU A 149 1.98 -2.71 11.97
N GLY A 150 1.71 -1.97 10.91
CA GLY A 150 0.38 -1.56 10.47
C GLY A 150 0.34 -1.30 8.97
N ILE A 151 -0.85 -0.98 8.45
CA ILE A 151 -1.10 -0.67 7.04
C ILE A 151 -1.39 0.83 6.92
N ILE A 152 -0.71 1.52 6.00
CA ILE A 152 -0.91 2.95 5.75
C ILE A 152 -2.23 3.17 5.03
N ASP A 153 -3.06 4.07 5.53
CA ASP A 153 -4.41 4.33 5.00
C ASP A 153 -4.69 5.81 4.70
N ARG A 154 -3.76 6.70 5.06
CA ARG A 154 -3.75 8.13 4.75
C ARG A 154 -2.33 8.68 4.85
N ILE A 155 -1.99 9.58 3.93
CA ILE A 155 -0.79 10.40 3.98
C ILE A 155 -1.29 11.85 3.84
N GLU A 156 -0.87 12.71 4.76
CA GLU A 156 -1.29 14.11 4.81
C GLU A 156 -0.17 15.03 4.31
N ASP A 157 -0.52 16.23 3.87
CA ASP A 157 0.43 17.18 3.25
C ASP A 157 1.58 17.60 4.18
N ASP A 158 1.36 17.57 5.50
CA ASP A 158 2.40 17.86 6.51
C ASP A 158 3.32 16.66 6.80
N GLY A 159 3.19 15.58 6.02
CA GLY A 159 3.95 14.35 6.16
C GLY A 159 3.46 13.43 7.28
N THR A 160 2.33 13.75 7.92
CA THR A 160 1.70 12.86 8.89
C THR A 160 1.05 11.70 8.15
N ILE A 161 1.42 10.49 8.54
CA ILE A 161 0.92 9.25 7.98
C ILE A 161 0.01 8.62 9.03
N ARG A 162 -1.23 8.31 8.63
CA ARG A 162 -2.14 7.47 9.42
C ARG A 162 -1.98 6.02 8.96
N PHE A 163 -1.93 5.13 9.92
CA PHE A 163 -1.91 3.69 9.68
C PHE A 163 -2.91 2.99 10.59
N MET A 164 -3.52 1.92 10.09
CA MET A 164 -4.34 1.04 10.92
C MET A 164 -3.51 -0.13 11.42
N HIS A 165 -3.67 -0.44 12.70
CA HIS A 165 -3.03 -1.59 13.33
C HIS A 165 -3.92 -2.12 14.46
N ASN A 166 -3.78 -3.40 14.78
CA ASN A 166 -4.30 -3.88 16.04
C ASN A 166 -3.32 -3.54 17.17
N THR A 167 -3.84 -2.95 18.24
CA THR A 167 -3.11 -2.72 19.48
C THR A 167 -4.02 -2.96 20.65
N ARG A 168 -3.50 -3.62 21.68
CA ARG A 168 -4.27 -3.97 22.89
C ARG A 168 -5.58 -4.70 22.54
N GLY A 169 -5.55 -5.54 21.49
CA GLY A 169 -6.67 -6.37 21.05
C GLY A 169 -7.75 -5.64 20.26
N LYS A 170 -7.52 -4.40 19.79
CA LYS A 170 -8.45 -3.66 18.92
C LYS A 170 -7.72 -2.97 17.78
N ASN A 171 -8.37 -2.89 16.62
CA ASN A 171 -7.88 -2.14 15.48
C ASN A 171 -8.06 -0.64 15.73
N LYS A 172 -6.98 0.13 15.59
CA LYS A 172 -6.91 1.55 15.90
C LYS A 172 -6.08 2.28 14.86
N ASN A 173 -6.37 3.57 14.73
CA ASN A 173 -5.53 4.49 13.97
C ASN A 173 -4.31 4.87 14.80
N GLY A 174 -3.13 4.68 14.23
CA GLY A 174 -1.87 5.25 14.70
C GLY A 174 -1.41 6.33 13.74
N PHE A 175 -0.56 7.24 14.23
CA PHE A 175 0.01 8.34 13.45
C PHE A 175 1.53 8.30 13.54
N ILE A 176 2.20 8.62 12.45
CA ILE A 176 3.66 8.80 12.39
C ILE A 176 4.00 9.98 11.49
N ASN A 177 4.89 10.85 11.95
CA ASN A 177 5.46 11.93 11.17
C ASN A 177 6.97 11.96 11.43
N LEU A 178 7.74 11.55 10.42
CA LEU A 178 9.20 11.44 10.50
C LEU A 178 9.89 12.81 10.51
N PHE A 179 9.23 13.86 9.98
CA PHE A 179 9.73 15.24 10.04
C PHE A 179 9.54 15.86 11.43
N GLN A 180 8.61 15.33 12.23
CA GLN A 180 8.30 15.80 13.58
C GLN A 180 8.67 14.75 14.65
N LYS A 181 9.88 14.18 14.53
CA LYS A 181 10.29 12.93 15.21
C LYS A 181 10.02 12.87 16.72
N ASN A 182 10.19 13.96 17.47
CA ASN A 182 10.04 13.95 18.93
C ASN A 182 8.72 14.56 19.42
N SER A 183 7.80 14.87 18.51
CA SER A 183 6.55 15.56 18.84
C SER A 183 5.39 14.57 18.81
N HIS A 184 4.66 14.46 19.92
CA HIS A 184 3.38 13.74 19.95
C HIS A 184 2.28 14.52 19.22
N LYS A 185 2.20 15.82 19.49
CA LYS A 185 1.21 16.73 18.91
C LYS A 185 1.85 18.02 18.40
N ILE A 186 1.30 18.57 17.33
CA ILE A 186 1.60 19.91 16.80
C ILE A 186 0.26 20.61 16.59
N GLY A 187 0.07 21.80 17.17
CA GLY A 187 -1.20 22.53 17.05
C GLY A 187 -2.44 21.71 17.49
N GLY A 188 -2.29 20.83 18.49
CA GLY A 188 -3.35 19.95 18.98
C GLY A 188 -3.57 18.66 18.15
N LYS A 189 -3.10 18.60 16.90
CA LYS A 189 -3.13 17.41 16.04
C LYS A 189 -2.09 16.39 16.48
N VAL A 190 -2.47 15.11 16.56
CA VAL A 190 -1.52 14.01 16.83
C VAL A 190 -0.70 13.73 15.57
N VAL A 191 0.62 13.90 15.67
CA VAL A 191 1.56 13.65 14.56
C VAL A 191 2.38 12.38 14.78
N ASN A 192 2.59 11.97 16.03
CA ASN A 192 3.14 10.66 16.38
C ASN A 192 2.37 10.02 17.54
N SER A 193 1.89 8.79 17.36
CA SER A 193 1.25 8.03 18.43
C SER A 193 2.28 7.42 19.39
N TYR A 194 1.89 7.21 20.65
CA TYR A 194 2.64 6.34 21.55
C TYR A 194 2.42 4.88 21.15
N ILE A 195 3.48 4.22 20.68
CA ILE A 195 3.46 2.80 20.31
C ILE A 195 4.03 1.89 21.42
N VAL A 196 4.72 2.48 22.39
CA VAL A 196 5.26 1.81 23.57
C VAL A 196 4.63 2.41 24.82
N ALA A 197 4.30 1.56 25.80
CA ALA A 197 3.84 2.04 27.10
C ALA A 197 5.02 2.64 27.89
N CYS A 198 4.94 3.95 28.15
CA CYS A 198 5.99 4.72 28.81
C CYS A 198 5.43 5.71 29.84
N LYS A 199 6.23 5.98 30.87
CA LYS A 199 5.91 7.01 31.87
C LYS A 199 6.19 8.40 31.28
N GLY A 200 5.35 9.38 31.60
CA GLY A 200 5.63 10.80 31.35
C GLY A 200 5.71 11.24 29.88
N GLY A 201 5.13 10.50 28.94
CA GLY A 201 5.09 10.95 27.54
C GLY A 201 6.44 11.02 26.83
N ASN A 202 7.39 10.14 27.18
CA ASN A 202 8.73 10.13 26.59
C ASN A 202 8.69 9.97 25.05
N ALA A 203 9.40 10.85 24.34
CA ALA A 203 9.54 10.85 22.89
C ALA A 203 10.07 9.52 22.33
N ASP A 204 10.94 8.79 23.05
CA ASP A 204 11.46 7.47 22.65
C ASP A 204 10.35 6.44 22.42
N CYS A 205 9.14 6.71 22.90
CA CYS A 205 8.00 5.81 22.84
C CYS A 205 7.03 6.14 21.70
N LEU A 206 7.33 7.20 20.96
CA LEU A 206 6.62 7.60 19.77
C LEU A 206 6.94 6.68 18.59
N THR A 207 5.97 6.54 17.69
CA THR A 207 6.06 5.77 16.45
C THR A 207 7.30 6.11 15.63
N SER A 208 7.59 7.40 15.44
CA SER A 208 8.78 7.93 14.77
C SER A 208 10.11 7.43 15.35
N ASN A 209 10.22 7.30 16.68
CA ASN A 209 11.43 6.84 17.37
C ASN A 209 11.54 5.32 17.42
N ARG A 210 10.47 4.60 17.05
CA ARG A 210 10.45 3.14 16.92
C ARG A 210 10.39 2.68 15.47
N PHE A 211 10.42 3.59 14.51
CA PHE A 211 10.31 3.29 13.09
C PHE A 211 11.44 2.39 12.59
N ALA A 212 11.09 1.35 11.84
CA ALA A 212 12.02 0.39 11.26
C ALA A 212 12.04 0.42 9.72
N GLY A 213 11.07 1.07 9.09
CA GLY A 213 10.95 1.15 7.63
C GLY A 213 9.51 0.99 7.15
N PHE A 214 9.30 1.35 5.89
CA PHE A 214 8.09 1.08 5.12
C PHE A 214 8.28 -0.17 4.27
N GLY A 215 7.31 -1.09 4.29
CA GLY A 215 7.23 -2.20 3.36
C GLY A 215 6.48 -1.81 2.10
N LYS A 216 7.19 -1.76 0.97
CA LYS A 216 6.64 -1.38 -0.33
C LYS A 216 5.76 -2.47 -0.90
N VAL A 217 4.48 -2.16 -1.04
CA VAL A 217 3.49 -3.04 -1.66
C VAL A 217 3.30 -2.60 -3.10
N LYS A 218 3.20 -3.57 -4.00
CA LYS A 218 2.87 -3.33 -5.41
C LYS A 218 1.42 -3.75 -5.59
N PHE A 219 0.55 -2.75 -5.78
CA PHE A 219 -0.85 -2.94 -6.17
C PHE A 219 -0.95 -3.21 -7.67
#